data_AF-A0A1Y4BG18-F1
#
_entry.id   AF-A0A1Y4BG18-F1
#
_cell.length_a   1.000
_cell.length_b   1.000
_cell.length_c   1.000
_cell.angle_alpha   90.00
_cell.angle_beta   90.00
_cell.angle_gamma   90.00
#
_symmetry.space_group_name_H-M   'P 1'
#
loop_
_entity.id
_entity.type
_entity.pdbx_description
1 polymer ?
#
loop_
_entity_poly.entity_id
_entity_poly.type
_entity_poly.pdbx_seq_one_letter_code
_entity_poly.pdbx_strand_id
1 'polypeptide(L)'
;MGLLDRLRGKKGPDVWEDAAKLPPRFYRAQDDDHPIGMYLLHENRKTMLPRHPQTMYQVSGENVFDWRLLLVSNEAGDLLATLDYFEALDLLEPDALATGASFVLAPALTTAQLRDLAARSYSAQ
;
A
#
# COMPACT_ATOMS: atom_id res chain seq x y z
N MET A 1 9.27 -24.45 -40.59
CA MET A 1 8.35 -23.83 -39.60
C MET A 1 8.62 -24.47 -38.25
N GLY A 2 9.10 -23.68 -37.29
CA GLY A 2 9.79 -24.17 -36.10
C GLY A 2 8.86 -24.71 -35.02
N LEU A 3 9.23 -25.86 -34.45
CA LEU A 3 8.65 -26.49 -33.26
C LEU A 3 8.68 -25.61 -31.99
N LEU A 4 9.35 -24.45 -32.05
CA LEU A 4 9.50 -23.49 -30.95
C LEU A 4 8.27 -22.58 -30.77
N ASP A 5 7.40 -22.45 -31.77
CA ASP A 5 6.23 -21.55 -31.70
C ASP A 5 5.14 -22.06 -30.72
N ARG A 6 5.15 -23.37 -30.42
CA ARG A 6 4.18 -24.01 -29.52
C ARG A 6 4.53 -23.90 -28.02
N LEU A 7 5.70 -23.36 -27.68
CA LEU A 7 6.13 -23.17 -26.28
C LEU A 7 5.93 -21.75 -25.75
N ARG A 8 5.35 -20.84 -26.56
CA ARG A 8 4.75 -19.61 -26.02
C ARG A 8 3.45 -19.99 -25.31
N GLY A 9 3.58 -20.62 -24.15
CA GLY A 9 2.51 -20.72 -23.19
C GLY A 9 1.90 -19.32 -23.04
N LYS A 10 0.57 -19.24 -23.18
CA LYS A 10 -0.17 -18.02 -22.89
C LYS A 10 0.37 -17.49 -21.56
N LYS A 11 1.08 -16.35 -21.58
CA LYS A 11 1.41 -15.63 -20.35
C LYS A 11 0.08 -15.47 -19.63
N GLY A 12 -0.05 -16.08 -18.45
CA GLY A 12 -1.20 -15.80 -17.59
C GLY A 12 -1.31 -14.28 -17.40
N PRO A 13 -2.51 -13.77 -17.06
CA PRO A 13 -2.66 -12.35 -16.77
C PRO A 13 -1.60 -11.93 -15.74
N ASP A 14 -0.95 -10.79 -16.00
CA ASP A 14 0.07 -10.29 -15.10
C ASP A 14 -0.61 -9.93 -13.77
N VAL A 15 -0.16 -10.50 -12.65
CA VAL A 15 -0.81 -10.28 -11.35
C VAL A 15 -0.87 -8.78 -10.98
N TRP A 16 0.09 -8.01 -11.49
CA TRP A 16 0.21 -6.56 -11.33
C TRP A 16 -0.67 -5.74 -12.29
N GLU A 17 -1.29 -6.38 -13.30
CA GLU A 17 -2.20 -5.73 -14.24
C GLU A 17 -3.35 -5.06 -13.46
N ASP A 18 -3.71 -3.83 -13.85
CA ASP A 18 -4.74 -3.00 -13.21
C ASP A 18 -4.49 -2.65 -11.73
N ALA A 19 -3.30 -2.92 -11.19
CA ALA A 19 -2.97 -2.51 -9.82
C ALA A 19 -2.80 -0.98 -9.72
N ALA A 20 -3.52 -0.38 -8.77
CA ALA A 20 -3.43 1.04 -8.52
C ALA A 20 -2.15 1.37 -7.74
N LYS A 21 -1.38 2.35 -8.22
CA LYS A 21 -0.33 2.98 -7.41
C LYS A 21 -0.96 3.95 -6.42
N LEU A 22 -0.48 3.91 -5.19
CA LEU A 22 -0.86 4.86 -4.14
C LEU A 22 0.01 6.12 -4.25
N PRO A 23 -0.54 7.28 -4.65
CA PRO A 23 0.20 8.53 -4.55
C PRO A 23 0.25 8.98 -3.08
N PRO A 24 1.43 9.39 -2.57
CA PRO A 24 1.51 9.94 -1.23
C PRO A 24 0.98 11.37 -1.19
N ARG A 25 0.49 11.78 -0.02
CA ARG A 25 0.30 13.18 0.37
C ARG A 25 1.30 13.52 1.46
N PHE A 26 1.83 14.74 1.44
CA PHE A 26 2.83 15.18 2.41
C PHE A 26 2.29 16.32 3.26
N TYR A 27 2.61 16.28 4.55
CA TYR A 27 2.25 17.27 5.55
C TYR A 27 3.45 17.57 6.44
N ARG A 28 3.30 18.55 7.32
CA ARG A 28 4.28 18.90 8.34
C ARG A 28 3.69 18.62 9.72
N ALA A 29 4.46 17.95 10.57
CA ALA A 29 4.10 17.75 11.97
C ALA A 29 3.98 19.10 12.68
N GLN A 30 3.01 19.25 13.59
CA GLN A 30 2.82 20.53 14.29
C GLN A 30 3.88 20.79 15.36
N ASP A 31 4.47 19.73 15.93
CA ASP A 31 5.34 19.84 17.09
C ASP A 31 6.78 20.25 16.72
N ASP A 32 7.34 19.64 15.67
CA ASP A 32 8.75 19.78 15.27
C ASP A 32 8.95 20.04 13.76
N ASP A 33 7.86 20.29 13.03
CA ASP A 33 7.85 20.62 11.60
C ASP A 33 8.50 19.54 10.69
N HIS A 34 8.66 18.29 11.14
CA HIS A 34 9.19 17.24 10.29
C HIS A 34 8.18 16.82 9.21
N PRO A 35 8.63 16.37 8.02
CA PRO A 35 7.72 15.95 6.97
C PRO A 35 7.10 14.58 7.26
N ILE A 36 5.78 14.49 7.10
CA ILE A 36 5.00 13.24 7.23
C ILE A 36 4.46 12.84 5.86
N GLY A 37 4.66 11.59 5.47
CA GLY A 37 4.09 10.99 4.26
C GLY A 37 2.84 10.18 4.57
N MET A 38 1.79 10.32 3.78
CA MET A 38 0.50 9.66 4.02
C MET A 38 0.00 8.97 2.76
N TYR A 39 -0.38 7.70 2.87
CA TYR A 39 -1.06 6.95 1.82
C TYR A 39 -2.52 6.70 2.19
N LEU A 40 -3.43 6.78 1.20
CA LEU A 40 -4.85 6.54 1.39
C LEU A 40 -5.26 5.22 0.74
N LEU A 41 -5.50 4.20 1.55
CA LEU A 41 -5.96 2.90 1.09
C LEU A 41 -7.49 2.86 1.09
N HIS A 42 -8.07 2.53 -0.07
CA HIS A 42 -9.52 2.39 -0.28
C HIS A 42 -9.86 0.95 -0.67
N GLU A 43 -11.11 0.56 -0.49
CA GLU A 43 -11.60 -0.75 -0.91
C GLU A 43 -11.56 -0.99 -2.43
N ASN A 44 -11.80 -2.24 -2.81
CA ASN A 44 -12.27 -2.65 -4.15
C ASN A 44 -11.27 -2.45 -5.29
N ARG A 45 -9.97 -2.31 -5.00
CA ARG A 45 -8.90 -2.30 -6.00
C ARG A 45 -7.61 -2.92 -5.49
N LYS A 46 -6.94 -3.66 -6.37
CA LYS A 46 -5.57 -4.13 -6.12
C LYS A 46 -4.67 -2.91 -5.99
N THR A 47 -3.79 -2.91 -4.98
CA THR A 47 -3.06 -1.70 -4.63
C THR A 47 -1.57 -1.99 -4.42
N MET A 48 -0.72 -1.21 -5.07
CA MET A 48 0.73 -1.28 -4.93
C MET A 48 1.18 -0.41 -3.76
N LEU A 49 1.66 -1.06 -2.70
CA LEU A 49 2.20 -0.43 -1.49
C LEU A 49 3.73 -0.37 -1.57
N PRO A 50 4.36 0.82 -1.52
CA PRO A 50 5.82 0.94 -1.53
C PRO A 50 6.50 0.26 -0.33
N ARG A 51 7.52 -0.56 -0.54
CA ARG A 51 8.27 -1.19 0.58
C ARG A 51 9.17 -0.21 1.32
N HIS A 52 9.74 0.73 0.59
CA HIS A 52 10.76 1.64 1.10
C HIS A 52 10.45 3.09 0.70
N PRO A 53 9.28 3.65 1.08
CA PRO A 53 8.88 4.99 0.68
C PRO A 53 9.88 6.07 1.12
N GLN A 54 10.61 5.86 2.22
CA GLN A 54 11.70 6.73 2.70
C GLN A 54 12.86 6.88 1.71
N THR A 55 13.01 5.96 0.75
CA THR A 55 14.04 6.04 -0.31
C THR A 55 13.52 6.64 -1.61
N MET A 56 12.20 6.83 -1.72
CA MET A 56 11.52 7.26 -2.95
C MET A 56 11.14 8.74 -2.93
N TYR A 57 11.02 9.35 -1.75
CA TYR A 57 10.47 10.69 -1.61
C TYR A 57 11.28 11.58 -0.69
N GLN A 58 11.32 12.85 -1.05
CA GLN A 58 11.86 13.94 -0.23
C GLN A 58 10.91 15.14 -0.31
N VAL A 59 10.81 15.89 0.78
CA VAL A 59 10.04 17.14 0.87
C VAL A 59 11.02 18.26 1.19
N SER A 60 11.15 19.23 0.28
CA SER A 60 12.11 20.34 0.43
C SER A 60 13.57 19.88 0.65
N GLY A 61 13.94 18.72 0.09
CA GLY A 61 15.27 18.12 0.28
C GLY A 61 15.45 17.31 1.57
N GLU A 62 14.41 17.23 2.41
CA GLU A 62 14.40 16.42 3.63
C GLU A 62 13.84 15.03 3.33
N ASN A 63 14.45 14.00 3.93
CA ASN A 63 13.92 12.64 3.87
C ASN A 63 12.64 12.55 4.71
N VAL A 64 11.67 11.79 4.21
CA VAL A 64 10.41 11.51 4.93
C VAL A 64 10.56 10.19 5.66
N PHE A 65 10.58 10.22 6.99
CA PHE A 65 10.71 9.02 7.82
C PHE A 65 9.41 8.63 8.52
N ASP A 66 8.55 9.60 8.88
CA ASP A 66 7.21 9.31 9.39
C ASP A 66 6.26 9.03 8.21
N TRP A 67 5.74 7.82 8.17
CA TRP A 67 4.80 7.36 7.15
C TRP A 67 3.54 6.81 7.80
N ARG A 68 2.39 7.27 7.32
CA ARG A 68 1.07 6.83 7.78
C ARG A 68 0.25 6.19 6.67
N LEU A 69 -0.52 5.18 7.05
CA LEU A 69 -1.54 4.58 6.20
C LEU A 69 -2.93 4.97 6.71
N LEU A 70 -3.69 5.66 5.88
CA LEU A 70 -5.07 6.05 6.16
C LEU A 70 -5.99 5.03 5.51
N LEU A 71 -6.83 4.40 6.31
CA LEU A 71 -7.84 3.46 5.83
C LEU A 71 -9.13 4.23 5.62
N VAL A 72 -9.53 4.41 4.36
CA VAL A 72 -10.71 5.21 4.01
C VAL A 72 -11.75 4.31 3.38
N SER A 73 -12.98 4.36 3.90
CA SER A 73 -14.08 3.60 3.37
C SER A 73 -14.95 4.42 2.45
N ASN A 74 -15.07 3.99 1.20
CA ASN A 74 -16.02 4.58 0.26
C ASN A 74 -17.46 4.15 0.59
N GLU A 75 -17.65 2.95 1.14
CA GLU A 75 -18.96 2.44 1.54
C GLU A 75 -19.51 3.17 2.78
N ALA A 76 -18.65 3.41 3.78
CA ALA A 76 -19.03 4.15 4.97
C ALA A 76 -18.94 5.68 4.77
N GLY A 77 -18.20 6.14 3.75
CA GLY A 77 -17.95 7.56 3.50
C GLY A 77 -17.06 8.22 4.55
N ASP A 78 -16.18 7.46 5.21
CA ASP A 78 -15.45 7.90 6.40
C ASP A 78 -14.02 7.34 6.48
N LEU A 79 -13.18 8.00 7.27
CA LEU A 79 -11.87 7.52 7.70
C LEU A 79 -12.06 6.47 8.80
N LEU A 80 -11.62 5.24 8.55
CA LEU A 80 -11.73 4.14 9.52
C LEU A 80 -10.60 4.18 10.56
N ALA A 81 -9.37 4.47 10.14
CA ALA A 81 -8.20 4.51 11.00
C ALA A 81 -7.01 5.22 10.34
N THR A 82 -6.08 5.70 11.17
CA THR A 82 -4.74 6.13 10.75
C THR A 82 -3.72 5.24 11.45
N LEU A 83 -2.90 4.54 10.67
CA LEU A 83 -1.93 3.56 11.17
C LEU A 83 -0.50 4.01 10.87
N ASP A 84 0.47 3.48 11.63
CA ASP A 84 1.85 3.45 11.17
C ASP A 84 1.94 2.63 9.86
N TYR A 85 2.63 3.17 8.86
CA TYR A 85 2.68 2.56 7.55
C TYR A 85 3.44 1.23 7.53
N PHE A 86 4.53 1.12 8.28
CA PHE A 86 5.40 -0.05 8.25
C PHE A 86 4.77 -1.20 9.03
N GLU A 87 4.16 -0.91 10.19
CA GLU A 87 3.36 -1.91 10.92
C GLU A 87 2.19 -2.43 10.07
N ALA A 88 1.48 -1.53 9.38
CA ALA A 88 0.39 -1.94 8.50
C ALA A 88 0.87 -2.76 7.30
N LEU A 89 2.06 -2.45 6.76
CA LEU A 89 2.65 -3.20 5.65
C LEU A 89 3.01 -4.64 6.09
N ASP A 90 3.59 -4.80 7.28
CA ASP A 90 3.92 -6.12 7.84
C ASP A 90 2.67 -6.99 8.06
N LEU A 91 1.54 -6.36 8.42
CA LEU A 91 0.26 -7.06 8.57
C LEU A 91 -0.38 -7.45 7.23
N LEU A 92 -0.10 -6.69 6.16
CA LEU A 92 -0.65 -6.88 4.81
C LEU A 92 0.20 -7.82 3.93
N GLU A 93 1.51 -7.86 4.13
CA GLU A 93 2.43 -8.67 3.30
C GLU A 93 2.10 -10.18 3.28
N PRO A 94 1.67 -10.83 4.37
CA PRO A 94 1.29 -12.25 4.36
C PRO A 94 0.13 -12.58 3.41
N ASP A 95 -0.80 -11.63 3.22
CA ASP A 95 -1.99 -11.79 2.37
C ASP A 95 -1.81 -11.12 0.99
N ALA A 96 -0.58 -10.72 0.64
CA ALA A 96 -0.29 -10.05 -0.61
C ALA A 96 -0.43 -11.00 -1.82
N LEU A 97 -0.94 -10.48 -2.93
CA LEU A 97 -1.05 -11.22 -4.18
C LEU A 97 0.32 -11.46 -4.83
N ALA A 98 1.26 -10.54 -4.61
CA ALA A 98 2.62 -10.61 -5.09
C ALA A 98 3.50 -9.63 -4.32
N THR A 99 4.80 -9.95 -4.24
CA THR A 99 5.80 -9.08 -3.63
C THR A 99 6.95 -8.90 -4.60
N GLY A 100 7.25 -7.65 -4.93
CA GLY A 100 8.40 -7.24 -5.74
C GLY A 100 9.47 -6.58 -4.90
N ALA A 101 10.55 -6.13 -5.57
CA ALA A 101 11.65 -5.44 -4.91
C ALA A 101 11.22 -4.09 -4.30
N SER A 102 10.30 -3.36 -4.95
CA SER A 102 9.90 -2.02 -4.53
C SER A 102 8.48 -1.94 -3.98
N PHE A 103 7.63 -2.94 -4.24
CA PHE A 103 6.21 -2.89 -3.92
C PHE A 103 5.68 -4.23 -3.39
N VAL A 104 4.71 -4.15 -2.50
CA VAL A 104 3.81 -5.23 -2.11
C VAL A 104 2.47 -5.00 -2.83
N LEU A 105 1.90 -6.04 -3.44
CA LEU A 105 0.60 -5.97 -4.10
C LEU A 105 -0.48 -6.45 -3.13
N ALA A 106 -1.16 -5.50 -2.49
CA ALA A 106 -2.34 -5.81 -1.70
C ALA A 106 -3.50 -6.22 -2.61
N PRO A 107 -4.31 -7.21 -2.20
CA PRO A 107 -5.54 -7.56 -2.91
C PRO A 107 -6.55 -6.41 -2.87
N ALA A 108 -7.63 -6.54 -3.63
CA ALA A 108 -8.79 -5.67 -3.47
C ALA A 108 -9.45 -5.94 -2.11
N LEU A 109 -9.13 -5.11 -1.12
CA LEU A 109 -9.66 -5.24 0.23
C LEU A 109 -11.11 -4.77 0.29
N THR A 110 -11.88 -5.41 1.16
CA THR A 110 -13.23 -5.01 1.56
C THR A 110 -13.21 -4.10 2.77
N THR A 111 -14.31 -3.40 3.05
CA THR A 111 -14.46 -2.55 4.24
C THR A 111 -14.23 -3.34 5.53
N ALA A 112 -14.69 -4.60 5.58
CA ALA A 112 -14.48 -5.48 6.72
C ALA A 112 -12.98 -5.81 6.93
N GLN A 113 -12.25 -6.06 5.85
CA GLN A 113 -10.81 -6.31 5.92
C GLN A 113 -10.00 -5.05 6.30
N LEU A 114 -10.44 -3.86 5.87
CA LEU A 114 -9.83 -2.61 6.34
C LEU A 114 -10.05 -2.43 7.85
N ARG A 115 -11.25 -2.73 8.37
CA ARG A 115 -11.52 -2.68 9.81
C ARG A 115 -10.72 -3.73 10.59
N ASP A 116 -10.59 -4.94 10.06
CA ASP A 116 -9.76 -5.99 10.67
C ASP A 116 -8.30 -5.58 10.74
N LEU A 117 -7.76 -5.00 9.66
CA LEU A 117 -6.41 -4.44 9.65
C LEU A 117 -6.22 -3.38 10.74
N ALA A 118 -7.18 -2.46 10.89
CA ALA A 118 -7.15 -1.46 11.96
C ALA A 118 -7.13 -2.12 13.35
N ALA A 119 -8.00 -3.09 13.60
CA ALA A 119 -8.09 -3.79 14.88
C ALA A 119 -6.80 -4.57 15.22
N ARG A 120 -6.20 -5.23 14.22
CA ARG A 120 -4.93 -5.96 14.37
C ARG A 120 -3.77 -5.05 14.70
N SER A 121 -3.70 -3.87 14.07
CA SER A 121 -2.66 -2.88 14.36
C SER A 121 -2.74 -2.36 15.80
N TYR A 122 -3.94 -2.02 16.29
CA TYR A 122 -4.09 -1.58 17.69
C TYR A 122 -3.84 -2.67 18.73
N SER A 123 -4.00 -3.95 18.36
CA SER A 123 -3.74 -5.08 19.27
C SER A 123 -2.26 -5.47 19.34
N ALA A 124 -1.44 -4.97 18.42
CA ALA A 124 0.00 -5.24 18.34
C ALA A 124 0.86 -4.20 19.08
N GLN A 125 0.23 -3.11 19.55
CA GLN A 125 0.84 -1.99 20.30
C GLN A 125 0.69 -2.21 21.81
#